data_AF-A0A540N3S4-F1
#
_entry.id   AF-A0A540N3S4-F1
#
_cell.length_a   1.000
_cell.length_b   1.000
_cell.length_c   1.000
_cell.angle_alpha   90.00
_cell.angle_beta   90.00
_cell.angle_gamma   90.00
#
_symmetry.space_group_name_H-M   'P 1'
#
loop_
_entity.id
_entity.type
_entity.pdbx_description
1 polymer ?
#
loop_
_entity_poly.entity_id
_entity_poly.type
_entity_poly.pdbx_seq_one_letter_code
_entity_poly.pdbx_strand_id
1 'polypeptide(L)' 'MLEPIPEDHQHQLFKWMLEEKRKVKPKDPEEKKHLDEEKAILKQFLRAKSLPTI' A
#
# COMPACT_ATOMS: atom_id res chain seq x y z
N MET A 1 22.23 -13.88 2.53
CA MET A 1 21.29 -13.70 1.42
C MET A 1 19.95 -13.36 2.06
N LEU A 2 19.45 -12.14 1.91
CA LEU A 2 18.10 -11.80 2.38
C LEU A 2 17.12 -12.46 1.40
N GLU A 3 16.41 -13.47 1.87
CA GLU A 3 15.35 -14.08 1.06
C GLU A 3 14.32 -12.98 0.74
N PRO A 4 13.98 -12.75 -0.54
CA PRO A 4 12.97 -11.76 -0.88
C PRO A 4 11.68 -12.14 -0.17
N ILE A 5 11.03 -11.15 0.44
CA ILE A 5 9.75 -11.37 1.13
C ILE A 5 8.80 -12.03 0.12
N PRO A 6 8.23 -13.22 0.44
CA PRO A 6 7.31 -13.91 -0.45
C PRO A 6 6.18 -12.97 -0.92
N GLU A 7 5.80 -13.03 -2.19
CA GLU A 7 4.77 -12.14 -2.76
C GLU A 7 3.47 -12.16 -1.96
N ASP A 8 3.09 -13.31 -1.38
CA ASP A 8 1.91 -13.45 -0.53
C ASP A 8 2.00 -12.59 0.74
N HIS A 9 3.17 -12.55 1.39
CA HIS A 9 3.43 -11.67 2.53
C HIS A 9 3.40 -10.20 2.13
N GLN A 10 3.89 -9.85 0.93
CA GLN A 10 3.83 -8.47 0.44
C GLN A 10 2.38 -8.03 0.20
N HIS A 11 1.54 -8.89 -0.40
CA HIS A 11 0.11 -8.61 -0.57
C HIS A 11 -0.62 -8.42 0.76
N GLN A 12 -0.35 -9.27 1.75
CA GLN A 12 -0.92 -9.12 3.09
C GLN A 12 -0.48 -7.79 3.73
N LEU A 13 0.79 -7.40 3.57
CA LEU A 13 1.32 -6.14 4.06
C LEU A 13 0.67 -4.93 3.37
N PHE A 14 0.54 -4.94 2.04
CA PHE A 14 -0.12 -3.87 1.29
C PHE A 14 -1.60 -3.73 1.65
N LYS A 15 -2.29 -4.85 1.87
CA LYS A 15 -3.67 -4.84 2.35
C LYS A 15 -3.77 -4.22 3.74
N TRP A 16 -2.89 -4.62 4.67
CA TRP A 16 -2.85 -4.06 6.02
C TRP A 16 -2.53 -2.56 6.01
N MET A 17 -1.53 -2.13 5.24
CA MET A 17 -1.19 -0.71 5.08
C MET A 17 -2.37 0.11 4.53
N LEU A 18 -3.14 -0.45 3.58
CA LEU A 18 -4.34 0.21 3.06
C LEU A 18 -5.43 0.36 4.13
N GLU A 19 -5.64 -0.66 4.97
CA GLU A 19 -6.58 -0.59 6.09
C GLU A 19 -6.15 0.44 7.14
N GLU A 20 -4.88 0.49 7.50
CA GLU A 20 -4.34 1.49 8.42
C GLU A 20 -4.53 2.91 7.87
N LYS A 21 -4.18 3.15 6.60
CA LYS A 21 -4.38 4.46 5.95
C LYS A 21 -5.86 4.85 5.81
N ARG A 22 -6.80 3.90 5.86
CA ARG A 22 -8.25 4.18 5.89
C ARG A 22 -8.74 4.62 7.27
N LYS A 23 -8.08 4.19 8.35
CA LYS A 23 -8.40 4.63 9.72
C LYS A 23 -7.93 6.06 9.99
N VAL A 24 -6.88 6.50 9.29
CA VAL A 24 -6.39 7.89 9.37
C VAL A 24 -7.41 8.84 8.77
N LYS A 25 -7.90 9.79 9.58
CA LYS A 25 -8.70 10.93 9.11
C LYS A 25 -7.74 12.09 8.76
N PRO A 26 -7.73 12.56 7.51
CA PRO A 26 -6.93 13.72 7.15
C PRO A 26 -7.43 14.95 7.90
N LYS A 27 -6.51 15.75 8.43
CA LYS A 27 -6.83 17.03 9.08
C LYS A 27 -6.90 18.15 8.05
N ASP A 28 -6.09 18.04 7.00
CA ASP A 28 -5.93 19.06 5.97
C ASP A 28 -6.21 18.51 4.56
N PRO A 29 -6.64 19.35 3.61
CA PRO A 29 -6.88 18.94 2.23
C PRO A 29 -5.61 18.47 1.51
N GLU A 30 -4.43 18.95 1.93
CA GLU A 30 -3.14 18.50 1.41
C GLU A 30 -2.82 17.06 1.88
N GLU A 31 -2.94 16.79 3.19
CA GLU A 31 -2.81 15.42 3.72
C GLU A 31 -3.82 14.46 3.09
N LYS A 32 -5.04 14.94 2.81
CA LYS A 32 -6.04 14.14 2.10
C LYS A 32 -5.54 13.72 0.73
N LYS A 33 -4.96 14.64 -0.05
CA LYS A 33 -4.40 14.32 -1.38
C LYS A 33 -3.29 13.29 -1.28
N HIS A 34 -2.33 13.50 -0.38
CA HIS A 34 -1.24 12.54 -0.15
C HIS A 34 -1.76 11.15 0.25
N LEU A 35 -2.74 11.08 1.14
CA LEU A 35 -3.36 9.82 1.53
C LEU A 35 -4.11 9.15 0.37
N ASP A 36 -4.79 9.91 -0.48
CA ASP A 36 -5.46 9.37 -1.67
C ASP A 36 -4.45 8.86 -2.70
N GLU A 37 -3.32 9.54 -2.90
CA GLU A 37 -2.20 9.10 -3.75
C GLU A 37 -1.57 7.81 -3.22
N GLU A 38 -1.23 7.75 -1.93
CA GLU A 38 -0.70 6.54 -1.30
C GLU A 38 -1.70 5.37 -1.41
N LYS A 39 -2.98 5.61 -1.14
CA LYS A 39 -4.03 4.60 -1.32
C LYS A 39 -4.14 4.15 -2.76
N ALA A 40 -3.96 5.04 -3.75
CA ALA A 40 -4.00 4.70 -5.16
C ALA A 40 -2.82 3.80 -5.54
N ILE A 41 -1.62 4.09 -5.05
CA ILE A 41 -0.42 3.27 -5.26
C ILE A 41 -0.61 1.88 -4.65
N LEU A 42 -1.07 1.80 -3.39
CA LEU A 42 -1.36 0.52 -2.72
C LEU A 42 -2.40 -0.31 -3.49
N LYS A 43 -3.46 0.32 -3.99
CA LYS A 43 -4.47 -0.37 -4.83
C LYS A 43 -3.89 -0.85 -6.16
N GLN A 44 -2.97 -0.11 -6.78
CA GLN A 44 -2.29 -0.55 -7.99
C GLN A 44 -1.44 -1.79 -7.71
N PHE A 45 -0.70 -1.81 -6.60
CA PHE A 45 0.09 -2.97 -6.20
C PHE A 45 -0.76 -4.20 -5.88
N LEU A 46 -1.89 -4.04 -5.19
CA LEU A 46 -2.84 -5.13 -4.92
C LEU A 46 -3.55 -5.64 -6.19
N ARG A 47 -3.68 -4.79 -7.22
CA ARG A 47 -4.28 -5.16 -8.51
C ARG A 47 -3.25 -5.76 -9.47
N ALA A 48 -1.98 -5.37 -9.33
CA ALA A 48 -0.90 -5.94 -10.09
C ALA A 48 -0.78 -7.43 -9.76
N LYS A 49 -0.66 -8.27 -10.79
CA LYS A 49 -0.52 -9.73 -10.63
C LYS A 49 0.85 -10.14 -10.06
N SER A 50 1.84 -9.26 -10.18
CA SER A 50 3.20 -9.45 -9.71
C SER A 50 3.71 -8.11 -9.19
N LEU A 51 4.26 -8.12 -7.99
CA LEU A 51 4.94 -6.95 -7.44
C LEU A 51 6.32 -6.85 -8.10
N PRO A 52 6.83 -5.64 -8.39
CA PRO A 52 8.17 -5.51 -8.94
C PRO A 52 9.17 -6.13 -7.97
N THR A 53 9.76 -7.25 -8.37
CA THR A 53 10.87 -7.88 -7.65
C THR A 53 12.09 -6.99 -7.88
N ILE A 54 12.50 -6.25 -6.84
CA ILE A 54 13.74 -5.45 -6.83
C ILE A 54 14.90 -6.34 -6.41
#